data_AF-V5IAK1-F1
#
_entry.id   AF-V5IAK1-F1
#
_cell.length_a   1.000
_cell.length_b   1.000
_cell.length_c   1.000
_cell.angle_alpha   90.00
_cell.angle_beta   90.00
_cell.angle_gamma   90.00
#
_symmetry.space_group_name_H-M   'P 1'
#
loop_
_entity.id
_entity.type
_entity.pdbx_description
1 polymer ?
#
loop_
_entity_poly.entity_id
_entity_poly.type
_entity_poly.pdbx_seq_one_letter_code
_entity_poly.pdbx_strand_id
1 'polypeptide(L)'
;RLFCTVQNIFRKYSSFVPEYHKKLLQTIPQQVALFHNNCFYITFKLTEWNRLYSPRMSAVLKTDNCGFKDEIYQLQKVASETFTSYVEGQLKQLNEIMKESGLAGHTLDKLELVTEKSIRQCLRQQELLKTVWHKVLPYPIYNKTLGVILNSLCNIIITSVVRFEDISCDAAEQLVEIMKVIFMRGPKLFTDPKEISLYVSSWYKLNELNFVLGANLLDINDRW
;
A
#
# COMPACT_ATOMS: atom_id res chain seq x y z
N ARG A 1 -4.36 -5.97 41.59
CA ARG A 1 -4.88 -4.61 41.23
C ARG A 1 -4.06 -3.96 40.13
N LEU A 2 -2.76 -3.65 40.34
CA LEU A 2 -1.91 -2.98 39.34
C LEU A 2 -1.87 -3.71 37.98
N PHE A 3 -1.64 -5.02 37.98
CA PHE A 3 -1.61 -5.84 36.77
C PHE A 3 -2.90 -5.70 35.93
N CYS A 4 -4.07 -5.88 36.55
CA CYS A 4 -5.36 -5.72 35.87
C CYS A 4 -5.59 -4.29 35.37
N THR A 5 -5.12 -3.27 36.11
CA THR A 5 -5.16 -1.88 35.64
C THR A 5 -4.36 -1.70 34.35
N VAL A 6 -3.16 -2.28 34.28
CA VAL A 6 -2.31 -2.23 33.08
C VAL A 6 -2.99 -2.94 31.90
N GLN A 7 -3.56 -4.14 32.10
CA GLN A 7 -4.35 -4.82 31.06
C GLN A 7 -5.51 -3.94 30.56
N ASN A 8 -6.26 -3.34 31.47
CA ASN A 8 -7.39 -2.46 31.12
C ASN A 8 -6.96 -1.23 30.33
N ILE A 9 -5.78 -0.66 30.58
CA ILE A 9 -5.25 0.47 29.80
C ILE A 9 -5.06 0.05 28.33
N PHE A 10 -4.44 -1.10 28.07
CA PHE A 10 -4.21 -1.56 26.70
C PHE A 10 -5.48 -2.00 25.99
N ARG A 11 -6.41 -2.65 26.69
CA ARG A 11 -7.75 -2.94 26.16
C ARG A 11 -8.46 -1.66 25.74
N LYS A 12 -8.47 -0.65 26.62
CA LYS A 12 -9.07 0.65 26.31
C LYS A 12 -8.38 1.34 25.14
N TYR A 13 -7.05 1.31 25.06
CA TYR A 13 -6.33 1.86 23.91
C TYR A 13 -6.77 1.21 22.60
N SER A 14 -6.85 -0.12 22.56
CA SER A 14 -7.25 -0.87 21.35
C SER A 14 -8.69 -0.61 20.91
N SER A 15 -9.61 -0.26 21.81
CA SER A 15 -11.01 0.01 21.46
C SER A 15 -11.27 1.51 21.24
N PHE A 16 -10.76 2.36 22.12
CA PHE A 16 -11.10 3.78 22.18
C PHE A 16 -10.45 4.59 21.06
N VAL A 17 -9.16 4.35 20.77
CA VAL A 17 -8.43 5.11 19.74
C VAL A 17 -9.06 4.95 18.35
N PRO A 18 -9.35 3.73 17.85
CA PRO A 18 -9.96 3.57 16.53
C PRO A 18 -11.40 4.08 16.45
N GLU A 19 -12.14 4.05 17.56
CA GLU A 19 -13.50 4.60 17.62
C GLU A 19 -13.49 6.13 17.61
N TYR A 20 -12.75 6.74 18.53
CA TYR A 20 -12.73 8.18 18.72
C TYR A 20 -12.02 8.91 17.57
N HIS A 21 -10.94 8.34 17.04
CA HIS A 21 -10.16 8.93 15.94
C HIS A 21 -10.49 8.33 14.57
N LYS A 22 -11.62 7.62 14.43
CA LYS A 22 -12.02 6.91 13.20
C LYS A 22 -11.82 7.72 11.93
N LYS A 23 -12.34 8.96 11.90
CA LYS A 23 -12.22 9.85 10.74
C LYS A 23 -10.77 10.15 10.38
N LEU A 24 -9.93 10.45 11.38
CA LEU A 24 -8.50 10.74 11.15
C LEU A 24 -7.76 9.51 10.64
N LEU A 25 -8.05 8.33 11.19
CA LEU A 25 -7.45 7.07 10.74
C LEU A 25 -7.88 6.68 9.33
N GLN A 26 -9.06 7.12 8.89
CA GLN A 26 -9.56 6.89 7.53
C GLN A 26 -9.04 7.90 6.51
N THR A 27 -8.71 9.14 6.92
CA THR A 27 -8.39 10.23 5.97
C THR A 27 -6.95 10.70 6.02
N ILE A 28 -6.23 10.53 7.13
CA ILE A 28 -4.88 11.08 7.31
C ILE A 28 -3.85 9.93 7.28
N PRO A 29 -3.05 9.80 6.20
CA PRO A 29 -2.12 8.67 6.05
C PRO A 29 -1.08 8.58 7.17
N GLN A 30 -0.64 9.70 7.71
CA GLN A 30 0.30 9.70 8.84
C GLN A 30 -0.32 9.08 10.10
N GLN A 31 -1.60 9.35 10.37
CA GLN A 31 -2.26 8.90 11.61
C GLN A 31 -2.48 7.39 11.62
N VAL A 32 -2.90 6.82 10.49
CA VAL A 32 -3.08 5.37 10.37
C VAL A 32 -1.75 4.61 10.48
N ALA A 33 -0.66 5.16 9.90
CA ALA A 33 0.67 4.56 10.03
C ALA A 33 1.22 4.65 11.45
N LEU A 34 1.04 5.79 12.13
CA LEU A 34 1.43 5.95 13.53
C LEU A 34 0.64 5.01 14.43
N PHE A 35 -0.67 4.91 14.24
CA PHE A 35 -1.51 3.99 15.02
C PHE A 35 -1.07 2.54 14.82
N HIS A 36 -0.85 2.11 13.58
CA HIS A 36 -0.33 0.78 13.28
C HIS A 36 1.01 0.54 14.00
N ASN A 37 1.98 1.45 13.84
CA ASN A 37 3.29 1.31 14.46
C ASN A 37 3.22 1.29 16.00
N ASN A 38 2.40 2.16 16.60
CA ASN A 38 2.21 2.24 18.05
C ASN A 38 1.66 0.92 18.61
N CYS A 39 0.62 0.35 17.98
CA CYS A 39 0.07 -0.93 18.42
C CYS A 39 1.12 -2.04 18.37
N PHE A 40 1.90 -2.15 17.28
CA PHE A 40 2.94 -3.17 17.18
C PHE A 40 4.11 -2.94 18.14
N TYR A 41 4.48 -1.69 18.41
CA TYR A 41 5.47 -1.35 19.43
C TYR A 41 5.01 -1.75 20.84
N ILE A 42 3.75 -1.45 21.18
CA ILE A 42 3.15 -1.85 22.45
C ILE A 42 3.12 -3.38 22.55
N THR A 43 2.69 -4.07 21.51
CA THR A 43 2.69 -5.54 21.47
C THR A 43 4.08 -6.13 21.72
N PHE A 44 5.12 -5.58 21.10
CA PHE A 44 6.50 -5.99 21.35
C PHE A 44 6.87 -5.85 22.84
N LYS A 45 6.55 -4.70 23.46
CA LYS A 45 6.82 -4.48 24.88
C LYS A 45 6.02 -5.38 25.81
N LEU A 46 4.75 -5.62 25.50
CA LEU A 46 3.91 -6.55 26.25
C LEU A 46 4.44 -7.99 26.17
N THR A 47 5.00 -8.37 25.03
CA THR A 47 5.63 -9.69 24.82
C THR A 47 6.91 -9.81 25.67
N GLU A 48 7.74 -8.77 25.67
CA GLU A 48 8.92 -8.67 26.52
C GLU A 48 8.55 -8.79 28.01
N TRP A 49 7.50 -8.10 28.44
CA TRP A 49 7.00 -8.14 29.82
C TRP A 49 6.42 -9.50 30.20
N ASN A 50 5.68 -10.16 29.32
CA ASN A 50 5.22 -11.53 29.56
C ASN A 50 6.42 -12.46 29.81
N ARG A 51 7.47 -12.36 28.98
CA ARG A 51 8.67 -13.18 29.16
C ARG A 51 9.38 -12.92 30.49
N LEU A 52 9.51 -11.65 30.88
CA LEU A 52 10.25 -11.25 32.08
C LEU A 52 9.48 -11.47 33.38
N TYR A 53 8.18 -11.21 33.37
CA TYR A 53 7.39 -11.09 34.60
C TYR A 53 6.33 -12.18 34.78
N SER A 54 5.85 -12.84 33.71
CA SER A 54 4.81 -13.87 33.85
C SER A 54 5.21 -15.02 34.79
N PRO A 55 6.46 -15.56 34.79
CA PRO A 55 6.83 -16.63 35.72
C PRO A 55 6.78 -16.21 37.20
N ARG A 56 7.14 -14.95 37.49
CA ARG A 56 7.06 -14.41 38.87
C ARG A 56 5.63 -14.10 39.25
N MET A 57 4.84 -13.58 38.31
CA MET A 57 3.43 -13.27 38.51
C MET A 57 2.57 -14.51 38.72
N SER A 58 2.78 -15.59 37.97
CA SER A 58 2.02 -16.83 38.15
C SER A 58 2.24 -17.43 39.54
N ALA A 59 3.48 -17.38 40.05
CA ALA A 59 3.80 -17.82 41.41
C ALA A 59 3.09 -16.99 42.49
N VAL A 60 2.98 -15.67 42.32
CA VAL A 60 2.34 -14.76 43.29
C VAL A 60 0.81 -14.79 43.19
N LEU A 61 0.27 -14.79 41.98
CA LEU A 61 -1.16 -14.71 41.69
C LEU A 61 -1.85 -16.08 41.71
N LYS A 62 -1.09 -17.18 41.79
CA LYS A 62 -1.58 -18.57 41.79
C LYS A 62 -2.53 -18.84 40.61
N THR A 63 -2.21 -18.31 39.44
CA THR A 63 -2.99 -18.50 38.21
C THR A 63 -2.06 -18.56 37.01
N ASP A 64 -2.34 -19.48 36.10
CA ASP A 64 -1.59 -19.64 34.85
C ASP A 64 -2.02 -18.63 33.78
N ASN A 65 -3.14 -17.92 34.01
CA ASN A 65 -3.63 -16.87 33.11
C ASN A 65 -3.00 -15.50 33.43
N CYS A 66 -1.67 -15.48 33.61
CA CYS A 66 -0.90 -14.27 33.88
C CYS A 66 -0.21 -13.75 32.61
N GLY A 67 -0.68 -12.63 32.08
CA GLY A 67 0.03 -11.90 31.03
C GLY A 67 -0.89 -11.06 30.14
N PHE A 68 -0.36 -10.70 28.99
CA PHE A 68 -0.98 -9.76 28.06
C PHE A 68 -1.42 -10.39 26.74
N LYS A 69 -1.72 -11.69 26.71
CA LYS A 69 -2.00 -12.43 25.46
C LYS A 69 -3.19 -11.83 24.71
N ASP A 70 -4.28 -11.56 25.42
CA ASP A 70 -5.49 -10.97 24.84
C ASP A 70 -5.23 -9.56 24.33
N GLU A 71 -4.53 -8.73 25.13
CA GLU A 71 -4.20 -7.35 24.76
C GLU A 71 -3.29 -7.29 23.53
N ILE A 72 -2.27 -8.16 23.47
CA ILE A 72 -1.38 -8.31 22.32
C ILE A 72 -2.18 -8.64 21.07
N TYR A 73 -3.06 -9.64 21.15
CA TYR A 73 -3.89 -10.07 20.02
C TYR A 73 -4.81 -8.94 19.54
N GLN A 74 -5.53 -8.27 20.46
CA GLN A 74 -6.44 -7.19 20.10
C GLN A 74 -5.72 -6.00 19.47
N LEU A 75 -4.55 -5.61 20.00
CA LEU A 75 -3.74 -4.53 19.43
C LEU A 75 -3.27 -4.85 18.01
N GLN A 76 -2.75 -6.06 17.78
CA GLN A 76 -2.31 -6.49 16.45
C GLN A 76 -3.48 -6.55 15.46
N LYS A 77 -4.61 -7.11 15.89
CA LYS A 77 -5.82 -7.23 15.08
C LYS A 77 -6.32 -5.86 14.66
N VAL A 78 -6.58 -4.96 15.60
CA VAL A 78 -7.18 -3.65 15.30
C VAL A 78 -6.25 -2.77 14.47
N ALA A 79 -4.93 -2.86 14.70
CA ALA A 79 -3.93 -2.16 13.90
C ALA A 79 -3.94 -2.64 12.44
N SER A 80 -3.94 -3.97 12.25
CA SER A 80 -3.92 -4.58 10.93
C SER A 80 -5.20 -4.30 10.15
N GLU A 81 -6.37 -4.46 10.80
CA GLU A 81 -7.68 -4.17 10.20
C GLU A 81 -7.81 -2.69 9.83
N THR A 82 -7.44 -1.78 10.73
CA THR A 82 -7.52 -0.33 10.48
C THR A 82 -6.60 0.08 9.32
N PHE A 83 -5.35 -0.41 9.32
CA PHE A 83 -4.39 -0.09 8.26
C PHE A 83 -4.80 -0.70 6.91
N THR A 84 -5.29 -1.95 6.90
CA THR A 84 -5.79 -2.60 5.69
C THR A 84 -6.99 -1.85 5.12
N SER A 85 -7.96 -1.47 5.95
CA SER A 85 -9.11 -0.68 5.52
C SER A 85 -8.72 0.67 4.90
N TYR A 86 -7.68 1.33 5.45
CA TYR A 86 -7.14 2.54 4.85
C TYR A 86 -6.54 2.28 3.46
N VAL A 87 -5.74 1.21 3.31
CA VAL A 87 -5.12 0.82 2.03
C VAL A 87 -6.18 0.46 0.99
N GLU A 88 -7.23 -0.26 1.38
CA GLU A 88 -8.39 -0.52 0.50
C GLU A 88 -9.06 0.78 0.04
N GLY A 89 -9.16 1.77 0.92
CA GLY A 89 -9.62 3.11 0.56
C GLY A 89 -8.74 3.79 -0.49
N GLN A 90 -7.41 3.69 -0.35
CA GLN A 90 -6.46 4.20 -1.36
C GLN A 90 -6.62 3.50 -2.70
N LEU A 91 -6.80 2.18 -2.70
CA LEU A 91 -7.03 1.40 -3.93
C LEU A 91 -8.36 1.79 -4.60
N LYS A 92 -9.42 2.05 -3.84
CA LYS A 92 -10.70 2.53 -4.38
C LYS A 92 -10.57 3.90 -5.03
N GLN A 93 -9.94 4.86 -4.35
CA GLN A 93 -9.70 6.20 -4.90
C GLN A 93 -8.86 6.15 -6.18
N LEU A 94 -7.84 5.29 -6.21
CA LEU A 94 -7.01 5.07 -7.39
C LEU A 94 -7.83 4.52 -8.57
N ASN A 95 -8.72 3.55 -8.31
CA ASN A 95 -9.64 3.03 -9.33
C ASN A 95 -10.62 4.10 -9.83
N GLU A 96 -11.17 4.93 -8.93
CA GLU A 96 -12.09 6.02 -9.29
C GLU A 96 -11.41 7.04 -10.22
N ILE A 97 -10.20 7.49 -9.88
CA ILE A 97 -9.42 8.42 -10.70
C ILE A 97 -9.11 7.83 -12.09
N MET A 98 -8.79 6.54 -12.15
CA MET A 98 -8.47 5.87 -13.41
C MET A 98 -9.71 5.54 -14.24
N LYS A 99 -10.88 5.35 -13.63
CA LYS A 99 -12.14 5.16 -14.35
C LYS A 99 -12.50 6.39 -15.18
N GLU A 100 -12.15 7.57 -14.70
CA GLU A 100 -12.36 8.87 -15.38
C GLU A 100 -11.18 9.30 -16.25
N SER A 101 -10.20 8.41 -16.48
CA SER A 101 -8.96 8.73 -17.21
C SER A 101 -9.09 8.72 -18.73
N GLY A 102 -10.27 8.44 -19.29
CA GLY A 102 -10.45 8.32 -20.75
C GLY A 102 -9.87 7.04 -21.36
N LEU A 103 -9.29 6.14 -20.56
CA LEU A 103 -8.81 4.82 -20.99
C LEU A 103 -9.94 3.77 -21.06
N ALA A 104 -11.02 4.12 -21.77
CA ALA A 104 -12.17 3.26 -22.00
C ALA A 104 -12.63 3.39 -23.46
N GLY A 105 -12.96 2.27 -24.11
CA GLY A 105 -13.41 2.27 -25.50
C GLY A 105 -12.99 0.99 -26.23
N HIS A 106 -13.27 0.98 -27.55
CA HIS A 106 -12.86 -0.09 -28.46
C HIS A 106 -11.60 0.30 -29.25
N THR A 107 -11.49 1.57 -29.66
CA THR A 107 -10.34 2.11 -30.39
C THR A 107 -9.70 3.26 -29.63
N LEU A 108 -8.40 3.46 -29.80
CA LEU A 108 -7.66 4.57 -29.22
C LEU A 108 -6.94 5.37 -30.32
N ASP A 109 -7.59 6.42 -30.80
CA ASP A 109 -7.04 7.27 -31.87
C ASP A 109 -6.04 8.30 -31.32
N LYS A 110 -6.27 8.81 -30.10
CA LYS A 110 -5.44 9.81 -29.44
C LYS A 110 -5.59 9.72 -27.93
N LEU A 111 -4.50 9.97 -27.19
CA LEU A 111 -4.55 10.03 -25.74
C LEU A 111 -5.15 11.36 -25.28
N GLU A 112 -6.16 11.29 -24.41
CA GLU A 112 -6.73 12.49 -23.82
C GLU A 112 -5.81 13.06 -22.74
N LEU A 113 -5.82 14.39 -22.60
CA LEU A 113 -5.02 15.10 -21.60
C LEU A 113 -5.43 14.71 -20.16
N VAL A 114 -6.66 14.23 -19.97
CA VAL A 114 -7.14 13.70 -18.68
C VAL A 114 -6.41 12.42 -18.28
N THR A 115 -6.01 11.57 -19.24
CA THR A 115 -5.28 10.32 -18.95
C THR A 115 -3.96 10.60 -18.26
N GLU A 116 -3.18 11.53 -18.80
CA GLU A 116 -1.91 11.95 -18.22
C GLU A 116 -2.10 12.53 -16.81
N LYS A 117 -3.12 13.39 -16.65
CA LYS A 117 -3.45 13.99 -15.36
C LYS A 117 -3.80 12.93 -14.32
N SER A 118 -4.64 11.95 -14.66
CA SER A 118 -5.04 10.86 -13.77
C SER A 118 -3.85 10.01 -13.33
N ILE A 119 -2.98 9.60 -14.26
CA ILE A 119 -1.78 8.81 -13.93
C ILE A 119 -0.84 9.60 -13.02
N ARG A 120 -0.59 10.89 -13.34
CA ARG A 120 0.26 11.75 -12.50
C ARG A 120 -0.34 11.99 -11.13
N GLN A 121 -1.65 12.11 -11.02
CA GLN A 121 -2.38 12.25 -9.76
C GLN A 121 -2.22 11.00 -8.89
N CYS A 122 -2.42 9.81 -9.43
CA CYS A 122 -2.21 8.54 -8.71
C CYS A 122 -0.77 8.41 -8.19
N LEU A 123 0.22 8.78 -9.00
CA LEU A 123 1.63 8.78 -8.56
C LEU A 123 1.89 9.81 -7.45
N ARG A 124 1.32 11.02 -7.53
CA ARG A 124 1.46 12.05 -6.49
C ARG A 124 0.87 11.59 -5.15
N GLN A 125 -0.27 10.89 -5.18
CA GLN A 125 -0.86 10.32 -3.97
C GLN A 125 0.09 9.30 -3.32
N GLN A 126 0.72 8.42 -4.11
CA GLN A 126 1.70 7.46 -3.59
C GLN A 126 2.97 8.13 -3.06
N GLU A 127 3.44 9.21 -3.70
CA GLU A 127 4.55 10.02 -3.20
C GLU A 127 4.22 10.67 -1.86
N LEU A 128 2.98 11.16 -1.67
CA LEU A 128 2.52 11.63 -0.37
C LEU A 128 2.58 10.52 0.68
N LEU A 129 2.11 9.30 0.37
CA LEU A 129 2.21 8.16 1.29
C LEU A 129 3.67 7.89 1.68
N LYS A 130 4.59 7.91 0.70
CA LYS A 130 6.03 7.78 0.98
C LYS A 130 6.52 8.78 2.01
N THR A 131 6.16 10.07 1.89
CA THR A 131 6.67 11.12 2.79
C THR A 131 6.34 10.86 4.26
N VAL A 132 5.15 10.30 4.54
CA VAL A 132 4.66 10.09 5.91
C VAL A 132 4.84 8.67 6.42
N TRP A 133 4.99 7.68 5.55
CA TRP A 133 5.11 6.27 5.96
C TRP A 133 6.55 5.79 6.07
N HIS A 134 7.47 6.30 5.26
CA HIS A 134 8.82 5.75 5.14
C HIS A 134 9.60 5.72 6.46
N LYS A 135 9.40 6.73 7.32
CA LYS A 135 10.07 6.82 8.64
C LYS A 135 9.24 6.25 9.80
N VAL A 136 8.02 5.77 9.53
CA VAL A 136 7.07 5.35 10.56
C VAL A 136 6.82 3.84 10.51
N LEU A 137 6.66 3.29 9.32
CA LEU A 137 6.37 1.87 9.14
C LEU A 137 7.66 1.04 9.07
N PRO A 138 7.65 -0.21 9.56
CA PRO A 138 8.74 -1.14 9.33
C PRO A 138 8.96 -1.39 7.84
N TYR A 139 10.22 -1.60 7.45
CA TYR A 139 10.65 -1.87 6.07
C TYR A 139 9.73 -2.81 5.27
N PRO A 140 9.42 -4.04 5.74
CA PRO A 140 8.60 -4.98 4.97
C PRO A 140 7.15 -4.52 4.82
N ILE A 141 6.60 -3.83 5.81
CA ILE A 141 5.22 -3.31 5.77
C ILE A 141 5.16 -2.16 4.78
N TYR A 142 6.09 -1.20 4.88
CA TYR A 142 6.19 -0.06 3.98
C TYR A 142 6.27 -0.47 2.51
N ASN A 143 7.30 -1.24 2.15
CA ASN A 143 7.56 -1.58 0.75
C ASN A 143 6.46 -2.49 0.18
N LYS A 144 5.96 -3.47 0.95
CA LYS A 144 4.86 -4.35 0.50
C LYS A 144 3.59 -3.56 0.23
N THR A 145 3.21 -2.65 1.13
CA THR A 145 1.96 -1.88 0.98
C THR A 145 2.04 -0.90 -0.19
N LEU A 146 3.15 -0.16 -0.36
CA LEU A 146 3.32 0.68 -1.54
C LEU A 146 3.37 -0.13 -2.83
N GLY A 147 4.00 -1.31 -2.79
CA GLY A 147 4.01 -2.27 -3.89
C GLY A 147 2.61 -2.64 -4.35
N VAL A 148 1.71 -2.97 -3.43
CA VAL A 148 0.30 -3.29 -3.74
C VAL A 148 -0.39 -2.12 -4.44
N ILE A 149 -0.21 -0.88 -3.98
CA ILE A 149 -0.85 0.30 -4.55
C ILE A 149 -0.30 0.59 -5.96
N LEU A 150 1.02 0.58 -6.14
CA LEU A 150 1.63 0.79 -7.46
C LEU A 150 1.28 -0.34 -8.44
N ASN A 151 1.27 -1.59 -7.97
CA ASN A 151 0.86 -2.75 -8.75
C ASN A 151 -0.59 -2.63 -9.25
N SER A 152 -1.48 -2.07 -8.42
CA SER A 152 -2.86 -1.78 -8.84
C SER A 152 -2.90 -0.78 -9.99
N LEU A 153 -2.14 0.33 -9.90
CA LEU A 153 -2.06 1.30 -11.01
C LEU A 153 -1.55 0.65 -12.30
N CYS A 154 -0.47 -0.10 -12.21
CA CYS A 154 0.14 -0.78 -13.35
C CYS A 154 -0.87 -1.77 -13.99
N ASN A 155 -1.58 -2.56 -13.17
CA ASN A 155 -2.59 -3.50 -13.68
C ASN A 155 -3.76 -2.80 -14.35
N ILE A 156 -4.24 -1.67 -13.83
CA ILE A 156 -5.31 -0.90 -14.47
C ILE A 156 -4.88 -0.43 -15.85
N ILE A 157 -3.68 0.16 -15.95
CA ILE A 157 -3.13 0.65 -17.22
C ILE A 157 -2.97 -0.51 -18.21
N ILE A 158 -2.34 -1.61 -17.80
CA ILE A 158 -2.15 -2.80 -18.65
C ILE A 158 -3.50 -3.31 -19.15
N THR A 159 -4.46 -3.49 -18.24
CA THR A 159 -5.78 -4.04 -18.58
C THR A 159 -6.56 -3.10 -19.48
N SER A 160 -6.49 -1.79 -19.26
CA SER A 160 -7.14 -0.81 -20.14
C SER A 160 -6.53 -0.81 -21.53
N VAL A 161 -5.20 -0.81 -21.64
CA VAL A 161 -4.52 -0.72 -22.94
C VAL A 161 -4.72 -1.99 -23.76
N VAL A 162 -4.58 -3.17 -23.15
CA VAL A 162 -4.73 -4.47 -23.84
C VAL A 162 -6.17 -4.73 -24.31
N ARG A 163 -7.16 -3.98 -23.80
CA ARG A 163 -8.57 -4.11 -24.21
C ARG A 163 -8.93 -3.36 -25.48
N PHE A 164 -8.08 -2.44 -25.96
CA PHE A 164 -8.33 -1.77 -27.23
C PHE A 164 -8.12 -2.77 -28.38
N GLU A 165 -9.05 -2.77 -29.33
CA GLU A 165 -8.98 -3.56 -30.57
C GLU A 165 -7.98 -2.94 -31.55
N ASP A 166 -7.91 -1.61 -31.59
CA ASP A 166 -6.97 -0.85 -32.42
C ASP A 166 -6.43 0.37 -31.65
N ILE A 167 -5.14 0.65 -31.84
CA ILE A 167 -4.41 1.77 -31.23
C ILE A 167 -3.61 2.45 -32.35
N SER A 168 -3.88 3.74 -32.57
CA SER A 168 -3.13 4.52 -33.55
C SER A 168 -1.65 4.65 -33.17
N CYS A 169 -0.78 4.88 -34.16
CA CYS A 169 0.66 5.10 -33.90
C CYS A 169 0.87 6.30 -32.95
N ASP A 170 0.18 7.42 -33.18
CA ASP A 170 0.23 8.61 -32.33
C ASP A 170 -0.19 8.30 -30.87
N ALA A 171 -1.24 7.49 -30.69
CA ALA A 171 -1.70 7.10 -29.37
C ALA A 171 -0.72 6.16 -28.67
N ALA A 172 -0.11 5.22 -29.40
CA ALA A 172 0.91 4.31 -28.89
C ALA A 172 2.15 5.08 -28.40
N GLU A 173 2.64 6.06 -29.17
CA GLU A 173 3.75 6.93 -28.76
C GLU A 173 3.42 7.72 -27.48
N GLN A 174 2.20 8.28 -27.39
CA GLN A 174 1.74 8.99 -26.20
C GLN A 174 1.62 8.07 -24.98
N LEU A 175 1.20 6.81 -25.17
CA LEU A 175 1.16 5.79 -24.12
C LEU A 175 2.57 5.41 -23.63
N VAL A 176 3.54 5.31 -24.53
CA VAL A 176 4.94 5.06 -24.16
C VAL A 176 5.49 6.21 -23.31
N GLU A 177 5.25 7.46 -23.73
CA GLU A 177 5.69 8.63 -22.97
C GLU A 177 5.05 8.71 -21.57
N ILE A 178 3.76 8.39 -21.44
CA ILE A 178 3.13 8.40 -20.11
C ILE A 178 3.63 7.25 -19.23
N MET A 179 3.92 6.08 -19.79
CA MET A 179 4.50 4.95 -19.04
C MET A 179 5.93 5.26 -18.57
N LYS A 180 6.73 6.00 -19.34
CA LYS A 180 8.05 6.51 -18.89
C LYS A 180 7.97 7.32 -17.60
N VAL A 181 6.89 8.06 -17.37
CA VAL A 181 6.67 8.78 -16.10
C VAL A 181 6.57 7.81 -14.93
N ILE A 182 5.92 6.66 -15.12
CA ILE A 182 5.79 5.60 -14.11
C ILE A 182 7.14 4.94 -13.88
N PHE A 183 7.90 4.63 -14.93
CA PHE A 183 9.25 4.04 -14.80
C PHE A 183 10.23 4.98 -14.09
N MET A 184 10.09 6.29 -14.26
CA MET A 184 10.93 7.27 -13.59
C MET A 184 10.57 7.48 -12.11
N ARG A 185 9.28 7.45 -11.76
CA ARG A 185 8.79 7.82 -10.43
C ARG A 185 8.49 6.62 -9.53
N GLY A 186 8.01 5.52 -10.09
CA GLY A 186 7.63 4.30 -9.37
C GLY A 186 8.76 3.72 -8.51
N PRO A 187 9.98 3.49 -9.05
CA PRO A 187 11.10 2.96 -8.26
C PRO A 187 11.46 3.85 -7.07
N LYS A 188 11.33 5.18 -7.22
CA LYS A 188 11.62 6.15 -6.17
C LYS A 188 10.63 6.09 -5.01
N LEU A 189 9.54 5.32 -5.09
CA LEU A 189 8.62 5.10 -3.96
C LEU A 189 9.20 4.14 -2.92
N PHE A 190 10.07 3.22 -3.32
CA PHE A 190 10.60 2.19 -2.43
C PHE A 190 11.78 2.69 -1.61
N THR A 191 12.18 1.90 -0.62
CA THR A 191 13.41 2.18 0.17
C THR A 191 14.65 1.99 -0.69
N ASP A 192 14.73 0.86 -1.41
CA ASP A 192 15.67 0.65 -2.50
C ASP A 192 14.91 0.64 -3.85
N PRO A 193 15.18 1.57 -4.77
CA PRO A 193 14.57 1.58 -6.10
C PRO A 193 14.73 0.29 -6.91
N LYS A 194 15.76 -0.51 -6.63
CA LYS A 194 16.03 -1.78 -7.33
C LYS A 194 15.06 -2.90 -6.94
N GLU A 195 14.37 -2.75 -5.81
CA GLU A 195 13.46 -3.77 -5.29
C GLU A 195 12.04 -3.67 -5.83
N ILE A 196 11.75 -2.72 -6.73
CA ILE A 196 10.41 -2.53 -7.27
C ILE A 196 9.80 -3.82 -7.83
N SER A 197 10.59 -4.62 -8.54
CA SER A 197 10.15 -5.89 -9.11
C SER A 197 9.82 -6.97 -8.06
N LEU A 198 10.32 -6.83 -6.82
CA LEU A 198 9.98 -7.71 -5.71
C LEU A 198 8.57 -7.42 -5.17
N TYR A 199 8.13 -6.16 -5.24
CA TYR A 199 6.89 -5.70 -4.63
C TYR A 199 5.77 -5.40 -5.64
N VAL A 200 6.12 -5.23 -6.92
CA VAL A 200 5.19 -4.91 -8.01
C VAL A 200 5.24 -6.03 -9.05
N SER A 201 4.35 -7.01 -8.90
CA SER A 201 4.36 -8.20 -9.77
C SER A 201 4.04 -7.90 -11.23
N SER A 202 3.29 -6.83 -11.51
CA SER A 202 2.99 -6.37 -12.87
C SER A 202 4.08 -5.49 -13.49
N TRP A 203 5.19 -5.23 -12.77
CA TRP A 203 6.25 -4.34 -13.25
C TRP A 203 6.85 -4.81 -14.58
N TYR A 204 7.19 -6.09 -14.68
CA TYR A 204 7.71 -6.67 -15.92
C TYR A 204 6.70 -6.58 -17.05
N LYS A 205 5.42 -6.89 -16.78
CA LYS A 205 4.34 -6.80 -17.78
C LYS A 205 4.16 -5.38 -18.32
N LEU A 206 4.27 -4.37 -17.47
CA LEU A 206 4.20 -2.97 -17.90
C LEU A 206 5.39 -2.60 -18.79
N ASN A 207 6.59 -3.09 -18.47
CA ASN A 207 7.78 -2.88 -19.30
C ASN A 207 7.63 -3.54 -20.68
N GLU A 208 7.12 -4.78 -20.74
CA GLU A 208 6.85 -5.45 -22.01
C GLU A 208 5.78 -4.72 -22.83
N LEU A 209 4.70 -4.27 -22.20
CA LEU A 209 3.68 -3.48 -22.88
C LEU A 209 4.26 -2.19 -23.47
N ASN A 210 5.07 -1.47 -22.69
CA ASN A 210 5.74 -0.27 -23.18
C ASN A 210 6.71 -0.55 -24.35
N PHE A 211 7.40 -1.69 -24.31
CA PHE A 211 8.26 -2.11 -25.42
C PHE A 211 7.43 -2.38 -26.68
N VAL A 212 6.39 -3.21 -26.58
CA VAL A 212 5.55 -3.59 -27.74
C VAL A 212 4.89 -2.38 -28.38
N LEU A 213 4.41 -1.41 -27.60
CA LEU A 213 3.79 -0.18 -28.13
C LEU A 213 4.78 0.74 -28.84
N GLY A 214 6.07 0.69 -28.48
CA GLY A 214 7.11 1.56 -29.07
C GLY A 214 8.01 0.85 -30.08
N ALA A 215 7.84 -0.45 -30.28
CA ALA A 215 8.66 -1.29 -31.13
C ALA A 215 8.09 -1.36 -32.55
N ASN A 216 8.96 -1.47 -33.55
CA ASN A 216 8.53 -1.86 -34.90
C ASN A 216 8.41 -3.40 -35.01
N LEU A 217 7.86 -3.90 -36.12
CA LEU A 217 7.66 -5.35 -36.30
C LEU A 217 8.96 -6.16 -36.30
N LEU A 218 10.08 -5.58 -36.74
CA LEU A 218 11.39 -6.22 -36.70
C LEU A 218 11.88 -6.34 -35.25
N ASP A 219 11.78 -5.26 -34.47
CA ASP A 219 12.16 -5.25 -33.06
C ASP A 219 11.35 -6.28 -32.25
N ILE A 220 10.06 -6.44 -32.57
CA ILE A 220 9.21 -7.47 -31.97
C ILE A 220 9.72 -8.85 -32.39
N ASN A 221 9.93 -9.08 -33.68
CA ASN A 221 10.41 -10.37 -34.18
C ASN A 221 11.79 -10.76 -33.64
N ASP A 222 12.68 -9.80 -33.38
CA ASP A 222 14.02 -10.07 -32.84
C ASP A 222 14.02 -10.45 -31.35
N ARG A 223 12.95 -10.12 -30.61
CA ARG A 223 12.81 -10.41 -29.18
C ARG A 223 12.12 -11.75 -28.88
N TRP A 224 11.40 -12.33 -29.84
CA TRP A 224 10.60 -13.55 -29.71
C TRP A 224 11.14 -14.70 -30.57
#